data_AF-A0A060CDQ2-F1
#
_entry.id   AF-A0A060CDQ2-F1
#
_cell.length_a   1.000
_cell.length_b   1.000
_cell.length_c   1.000
_cell.angle_alpha   90.00
_cell.angle_beta   90.00
_cell.angle_gamma   90.00
#
_symmetry.space_group_name_H-M   'P 1'
#
loop_
_entity.id
_entity.type
_entity.pdbx_description
1 polymer ?
#
loop_
_entity_poly.entity_id
_entity_poly.type
_entity_poly.pdbx_seq_one_letter_code
_entity_poly.pdbx_strand_id
1 'polypeptide(L)'
;MLVQPHSASPQVAGAIRQAATSTGASFNYLLTTAQIESNFNPAAQASTSSAKGLYQFIDQTWLGTMKAAGRALGLDSLAAAISRGADGRFEVEDPAARKAIMNLRGDAKVSALMAGHYAQANAAQLKDGLGRTPTEGELYIAH
;
A
#
# COMPACT_ATOMS: atom_id res chain seq x y z
N MET A 1 -20.21 17.69 -18.21
CA MET A 1 -19.21 16.60 -18.15
C MET A 1 -19.74 15.57 -17.16
N LEU A 2 -20.20 14.41 -17.64
CA LEU A 2 -20.77 13.35 -16.80
C LEU A 2 -19.63 12.62 -16.09
N VAL A 3 -19.57 12.71 -14.77
CA VAL A 3 -18.66 11.88 -13.97
C VAL A 3 -19.27 10.49 -13.95
N GLN A 4 -18.74 9.56 -14.72
CA GLN A 4 -19.16 8.16 -14.60
C GLN A 4 -18.68 7.63 -13.24
N PRO A 5 -19.54 6.95 -12.45
CA PRO A 5 -19.09 6.24 -11.27
C PRO A 5 -18.14 5.13 -11.74
N HIS A 6 -16.85 5.25 -11.45
CA HIS A 6 -15.89 4.21 -11.80
C HIS A 6 -16.04 3.10 -10.78
N SER A 7 -16.72 2.02 -11.18
CA SER A 7 -16.66 0.78 -10.44
C SER A 7 -15.29 0.15 -10.65
N ALA A 8 -14.71 -0.42 -9.60
CA ALA A 8 -13.47 -1.18 -9.73
C ALA A 8 -13.63 -2.27 -10.81
N SER A 9 -12.63 -2.43 -11.67
CA SER A 9 -12.63 -3.55 -12.61
C SER A 9 -12.64 -4.88 -11.83
N PRO A 10 -13.18 -5.98 -12.39
CA PRO A 10 -13.18 -7.29 -11.71
C PRO A 10 -11.79 -7.73 -11.25
N GLN A 11 -10.74 -7.38 -12.01
CA GLN A 11 -9.36 -7.67 -11.65
C GLN A 11 -8.90 -6.88 -10.42
N VAL A 12 -9.19 -5.57 -10.35
CA VAL A 12 -8.85 -4.73 -9.18
C VAL A 12 -9.64 -5.18 -7.96
N ALA A 13 -10.95 -5.40 -8.09
CA ALA A 13 -11.78 -5.89 -6.99
C ALA A 13 -11.31 -7.27 -6.48
N GLY A 14 -10.89 -8.16 -7.39
CA GLY A 14 -10.30 -9.46 -7.05
C GLY A 14 -8.99 -9.33 -6.28
N ALA A 15 -8.09 -8.44 -6.72
CA ALA A 15 -6.83 -8.15 -6.03
C ALA A 15 -7.06 -7.62 -4.60
N ILE A 16 -7.99 -6.68 -4.43
CA ILE A 16 -8.36 -6.11 -3.13
C ILE A 16 -8.93 -7.20 -2.20
N ARG A 17 -9.82 -8.07 -2.72
CA ARG A 17 -10.37 -9.18 -1.95
C ARG A 17 -9.30 -10.17 -1.51
N GLN A 18 -8.40 -10.55 -2.42
CA GLN A 18 -7.30 -11.45 -2.10
C GLN A 18 -6.38 -10.84 -1.03
N ALA A 19 -6.07 -9.55 -1.13
CA ALA A 19 -5.26 -8.85 -0.14
C ALA A 19 -5.93 -8.86 1.24
N ALA A 20 -7.22 -8.51 1.32
CA ALA A 20 -7.98 -8.53 2.57
C ALA A 20 -7.90 -9.90 3.26
N THR A 21 -8.13 -10.99 2.50
CA THR A 21 -8.02 -12.36 3.02
C THR A 21 -6.59 -12.71 3.45
N SER A 22 -5.58 -12.29 2.68
CA SER A 22 -4.19 -12.70 2.93
C SER A 22 -3.55 -11.94 4.09
N THR A 23 -3.90 -10.67 4.29
CA THR A 23 -3.29 -9.82 5.32
C THR A 23 -4.14 -9.69 6.57
N GLY A 24 -5.43 -10.06 6.51
CA GLY A 24 -6.39 -9.85 7.61
C GLY A 24 -6.96 -8.43 7.68
N ALA A 25 -6.66 -7.56 6.72
CA ALA A 25 -7.26 -6.23 6.64
C ALA A 25 -8.73 -6.28 6.20
N SER A 26 -9.53 -5.29 6.64
CA SER A 26 -10.92 -5.14 6.21
C SER A 26 -10.98 -4.94 4.70
N PHE A 27 -11.77 -5.78 4.01
CA PHE A 27 -12.04 -5.61 2.59
C PHE A 27 -12.71 -4.26 2.31
N ASN A 28 -13.64 -3.84 3.17
CA ASN A 28 -14.34 -2.57 3.02
C ASN A 28 -13.37 -1.40 3.08
N TYR A 29 -12.52 -1.37 4.12
CA TYR A 29 -11.46 -0.37 4.23
C TYR A 29 -10.58 -0.34 2.98
N LEU A 30 -10.04 -1.48 2.54
CA LEU A 30 -9.15 -1.52 1.37
C LEU A 30 -9.85 -1.08 0.08
N LEU A 31 -11.14 -1.39 -0.08
CA LEU A 31 -11.93 -0.96 -1.24
C LEU A 31 -12.19 0.54 -1.20
N THR A 32 -12.62 1.07 -0.05
CA THR A 32 -12.89 2.50 0.14
C THR A 32 -11.64 3.33 -0.02
N THR A 33 -10.51 2.95 0.58
CA THR A 33 -9.24 3.67 0.40
C THR A 33 -8.81 3.66 -1.07
N ALA A 34 -8.89 2.53 -1.77
CA ALA A 34 -8.56 2.48 -3.20
C ALA A 34 -9.45 3.40 -4.07
N GLN A 35 -10.72 3.54 -3.70
CA GLN A 35 -11.64 4.47 -4.35
C GLN A 35 -11.23 5.92 -4.11
N ILE A 36 -10.93 6.28 -2.86
CA ILE A 36 -10.59 7.65 -2.49
C ILE A 36 -9.25 8.06 -3.11
N GLU A 37 -8.24 7.21 -3.03
CA GLU A 37 -6.86 7.54 -3.40
C GLU A 37 -6.66 7.61 -4.92
N SER A 38 -7.28 6.72 -5.68
CA SER A 38 -6.99 6.58 -7.12
C SER A 38 -8.22 6.40 -7.99
N ASN A 39 -9.42 6.37 -7.40
CA ASN A 39 -10.65 5.98 -8.10
C ASN A 39 -10.47 4.63 -8.82
N PHE A 40 -9.83 3.67 -8.14
CA PHE A 40 -9.47 2.34 -8.62
C PHE A 40 -8.48 2.28 -9.79
N ASN A 41 -7.72 3.35 -10.06
CA ASN A 41 -6.72 3.38 -11.12
C ASN A 41 -5.33 2.95 -10.60
N PRO A 42 -4.84 1.74 -10.92
CA PRO A 42 -3.51 1.30 -10.49
C PRO A 42 -2.37 2.05 -11.17
N ALA A 43 -2.63 2.79 -12.25
CA ALA A 43 -1.63 3.63 -12.92
C ALA A 43 -1.68 5.10 -12.44
N ALA A 44 -2.51 5.44 -11.45
CA ALA A 44 -2.58 6.79 -10.91
C ALA A 44 -1.22 7.26 -10.42
N GLN A 45 -0.91 8.54 -10.67
CA GLN A 45 0.32 9.20 -10.28
C GLN A 45 -0.01 10.64 -9.92
N ALA A 46 0.33 11.05 -8.71
CA ALA A 46 0.19 12.44 -8.30
C ALA A 46 1.22 13.32 -9.04
N SER A 47 0.83 14.55 -9.39
CA SER A 47 1.70 15.52 -10.07
C SER A 47 2.62 16.29 -9.12
N THR A 48 2.27 16.35 -7.84
CA THR A 48 2.96 17.16 -6.82
C THR A 48 3.77 16.32 -5.83
N SER A 49 3.72 15.00 -5.92
CA SER A 49 4.41 14.10 -5.00
C SER A 49 4.81 12.79 -5.70
N SER A 50 5.52 11.93 -4.96
CA SER A 50 5.88 10.60 -5.44
C SER A 50 4.73 9.59 -5.35
N ALA A 51 3.57 9.99 -4.85
CA ALA A 51 2.43 9.12 -4.62
C ALA A 51 1.96 8.45 -5.92
N LYS A 52 1.90 7.12 -5.92
CA LYS A 52 1.58 6.30 -7.10
C LYS A 52 0.72 5.09 -6.75
N GLY A 53 -0.12 4.72 -7.69
CA GLY A 53 -0.83 3.45 -7.71
C GLY A 53 -2.15 3.48 -6.98
N LEU A 54 -2.72 2.29 -6.81
CA LEU A 54 -4.08 2.10 -6.29
C LEU A 54 -4.32 2.77 -4.92
N TYR A 55 -3.27 2.83 -4.10
CA TYR A 55 -3.27 3.37 -2.73
C TYR A 55 -2.36 4.59 -2.56
N GLN A 56 -1.89 5.18 -3.67
CA GLN A 56 -1.10 6.41 -3.67
C GLN A 56 0.14 6.39 -2.74
N PHE A 57 0.82 5.24 -2.65
CA PHE A 57 2.02 5.11 -1.83
C PHE A 57 3.14 6.07 -2.27
N ILE A 58 3.62 6.87 -1.33
CA ILE A 58 4.86 7.65 -1.49
C ILE A 58 6.09 6.76 -1.31
N ASP A 59 7.22 7.23 -1.84
CA ASP A 59 8.46 6.44 -1.96
C ASP A 59 8.91 5.79 -0.63
N GLN A 60 8.97 6.56 0.46
CA GLN A 60 9.49 6.05 1.74
C GLN A 60 8.54 5.07 2.42
N THR A 61 7.24 5.36 2.44
CA THR A 61 6.22 4.44 2.97
C THR A 61 6.21 3.12 2.19
N TRP A 62 6.35 3.19 0.86
CA TRP A 62 6.45 1.99 0.02
C TRP A 62 7.66 1.12 0.38
N LEU A 63 8.85 1.72 0.44
CA LEU A 63 10.07 0.99 0.75
C LEU A 63 10.06 0.43 2.18
N GLY A 64 9.59 1.21 3.15
CA GLY A 64 9.47 0.75 4.53
C GLY A 64 8.49 -0.40 4.69
N THR A 65 7.33 -0.31 4.05
CA THR A 65 6.35 -1.41 4.04
C THR A 65 6.94 -2.64 3.35
N MET A 66 7.68 -2.47 2.24
CA MET A 66 8.23 -3.60 1.48
C MET A 66 9.32 -4.30 2.29
N LYS A 67 10.14 -3.52 3.00
CA LYS A 67 11.15 -4.05 3.92
C LYS A 67 10.51 -4.87 5.04
N ALA A 68 9.39 -4.41 5.59
CA ALA A 68 8.71 -5.07 6.71
C ALA A 68 7.89 -6.30 6.27
N ALA A 69 7.14 -6.19 5.17
CA ALA A 69 6.14 -7.18 4.77
C ALA A 69 6.58 -8.08 3.60
N GLY A 70 7.61 -7.70 2.82
CA GLY A 70 7.91 -8.35 1.55
C GLY A 70 8.14 -9.86 1.69
N ARG A 71 8.78 -10.33 2.76
CA ARG A 71 8.92 -11.77 3.05
C ARG A 71 7.59 -12.49 3.21
N ALA A 72 6.64 -11.92 3.94
CA ALA A 72 5.31 -12.51 4.11
C ALA A 72 4.52 -12.56 2.78
N LEU A 73 4.92 -11.72 1.81
CA LEU A 73 4.30 -11.60 0.49
C LEU A 73 5.03 -12.38 -0.60
N GLY A 74 6.08 -13.13 -0.29
CA GLY A 74 6.91 -13.84 -1.27
C GLY A 74 7.79 -12.91 -2.13
N LEU A 75 8.08 -11.72 -1.62
CA LEU A 75 8.94 -10.68 -2.21
C LEU A 75 10.27 -10.57 -1.45
N ASP A 76 10.74 -11.66 -0.85
CA ASP A 76 11.91 -11.73 0.02
C ASP A 76 13.16 -11.07 -0.59
N SER A 77 13.45 -11.36 -1.86
CA SER A 77 14.62 -10.81 -2.56
C SER A 77 14.53 -9.28 -2.70
N LEU A 78 13.34 -8.75 -2.98
CA LEU A 78 13.10 -7.33 -3.08
C LEU A 78 13.19 -6.64 -1.72
N ALA A 79 12.65 -7.26 -0.66
CA ALA A 79 12.76 -6.76 0.71
C ALA A 79 14.21 -6.79 1.24
N ALA A 80 15.00 -7.78 0.84
CA ALA A 80 16.41 -7.89 1.20
C ALA A 80 17.27 -6.79 0.57
N ALA A 81 16.91 -6.34 -0.64
CA ALA A 81 17.61 -5.25 -1.35
C ALA A 81 17.39 -3.86 -0.71
N ILE A 82 16.43 -3.72 0.22
CA ILE A 82 16.15 -2.46 0.90
C ILE A 82 16.96 -2.36 2.18
N SER A 83 17.75 -1.31 2.33
CA SER A 83 18.47 -0.96 3.56
C SER A 83 17.75 0.17 4.29
N ARG A 84 18.00 0.30 5.61
CA ARG A 84 17.58 1.45 6.41
C ARG A 84 18.83 2.20 6.86
N GLY A 85 18.97 3.45 6.41
CA GLY A 85 20.07 4.32 6.77
C GLY A 85 20.06 4.73 8.24
N ALA A 86 21.16 5.32 8.70
CA ALA A 86 21.29 5.81 10.08
C ALA A 86 20.31 6.96 10.38
N ASP A 87 19.90 7.71 9.36
CA ASP A 87 18.86 8.75 9.41
C ASP A 87 17.43 8.17 9.43
N GLY A 88 17.30 6.84 9.37
CA GLY A 88 16.02 6.14 9.40
C GLY A 88 15.33 6.00 8.04
N ARG A 89 15.90 6.56 6.96
CA ARG A 89 15.34 6.44 5.60
C ARG A 89 15.59 5.06 5.00
N PHE A 90 14.67 4.63 4.13
CA PHE A 90 14.81 3.41 3.35
C PHE A 90 15.41 3.69 1.98
N GLU A 91 16.40 2.87 1.60
CA GLU A 91 17.17 3.03 0.37
C GLU A 91 17.39 1.68 -0.32
N VAL A 92 17.68 1.73 -1.63
CA VAL A 92 18.03 0.57 -2.44
C VAL A 92 19.23 0.96 -3.28
N GLU A 93 20.37 0.30 -3.04
CA GLU A 93 21.65 0.66 -3.65
C GLU A 93 21.69 0.36 -5.15
N ASP A 94 21.20 -0.81 -5.56
CA ASP A 94 21.14 -1.19 -6.97
C ASP A 94 20.02 -0.43 -7.70
N PRO A 95 20.33 0.40 -8.72
CA PRO A 95 19.32 1.14 -9.48
C PRO A 95 18.31 0.24 -10.20
N ALA A 96 18.71 -0.96 -10.63
CA ALA A 96 17.82 -1.89 -11.32
C ALA A 96 16.80 -2.48 -10.34
N ALA A 97 17.26 -2.97 -9.18
CA ALA A 97 16.39 -3.39 -8.09
C ALA A 97 15.46 -2.27 -7.62
N ARG A 98 15.99 -1.04 -7.45
CA ARG A 98 15.18 0.13 -7.07
C ARG A 98 14.04 0.33 -8.06
N LYS A 99 14.33 0.35 -9.36
CA LYS A 99 13.32 0.52 -10.41
C LYS A 99 12.25 -0.58 -10.35
N ALA A 100 12.67 -1.84 -10.20
CA ALA A 100 11.74 -2.96 -10.07
C ALA A 100 10.80 -2.80 -8.86
N ILE A 101 11.36 -2.48 -7.69
CA ILE A 101 10.60 -2.26 -6.45
C ILE A 101 9.61 -1.11 -6.60
N MET A 102 10.03 0.03 -7.15
CA MET A 102 9.15 1.21 -7.27
C MET A 102 8.04 1.02 -8.31
N ASN A 103 8.25 0.21 -9.34
CA ASN A 103 7.27 -0.08 -10.37
C ASN A 103 6.10 -0.92 -9.86
N LEU A 104 6.32 -1.75 -8.85
CA LEU A 104 5.29 -2.59 -8.24
C LEU A 104 4.14 -1.80 -7.59
N ARG A 105 4.31 -0.50 -7.33
CA ARG A 105 3.19 0.40 -6.96
C ARG A 105 2.08 0.41 -8.01
N GLY A 106 2.43 0.19 -9.27
CA GLY A 106 1.47 0.10 -10.38
C GLY A 106 0.81 -1.27 -10.53
N ASP A 107 1.25 -2.29 -9.79
CA ASP A 107 0.65 -3.62 -9.81
C ASP A 107 -0.50 -3.66 -8.80
N ALA A 108 -1.73 -3.87 -9.26
CA ALA A 108 -2.91 -3.86 -8.41
C ALA A 108 -2.86 -4.91 -7.28
N LYS A 109 -2.28 -6.08 -7.54
CA LYS A 109 -2.18 -7.17 -6.56
C LYS A 109 -1.15 -6.85 -5.50
N VAL A 110 0.07 -6.46 -5.91
CA VAL A 110 1.13 -6.12 -4.96
C VAL A 110 0.76 -4.88 -4.15
N SER A 111 0.24 -3.83 -4.79
CA SER A 111 -0.21 -2.63 -4.06
C SER A 111 -1.31 -2.92 -3.06
N ALA A 112 -2.28 -3.80 -3.37
CA ALA A 112 -3.31 -4.19 -2.41
C ALA A 112 -2.76 -5.01 -1.24
N LEU A 113 -1.85 -5.95 -1.48
CA LEU A 113 -1.20 -6.71 -0.41
C LEU A 113 -0.38 -5.80 0.52
N MET A 114 0.36 -4.86 -0.08
CA MET A 114 1.13 -3.86 0.64
C MET A 114 0.25 -2.94 1.48
N ALA A 115 -0.86 -2.45 0.91
CA ALA A 115 -1.86 -1.65 1.64
C ALA A 115 -2.49 -2.45 2.80
N GLY A 116 -2.78 -3.73 2.59
CA GLY A 116 -3.28 -4.62 3.63
C GLY A 116 -2.33 -4.76 4.81
N HIS A 117 -1.02 -4.95 4.56
CA HIS A 117 -0.02 -5.00 5.62
C HIS A 117 0.19 -3.65 6.31
N TYR A 118 0.26 -2.57 5.54
CA TYR A 118 0.42 -1.22 6.07
C TYR A 118 -0.76 -0.83 6.98
N ALA A 119 -1.99 -1.14 6.55
CA ALA A 119 -3.20 -0.95 7.35
C ALA A 119 -3.16 -1.75 8.67
N GLN A 120 -2.68 -3.00 8.66
CA GLN A 120 -2.53 -3.78 9.90
C GLN A 120 -1.48 -3.19 10.84
N ALA A 121 -0.35 -2.71 10.30
CA ALA A 121 0.68 -2.06 11.09
C ALA A 121 0.15 -0.76 11.74
N ASN A 122 -0.55 0.08 10.97
CA ASN A 122 -1.16 1.30 11.47
C ASN A 122 -2.25 0.99 12.50
N ALA A 123 -3.07 -0.04 12.27
CA ALA A 123 -4.11 -0.44 13.21
C ALA A 123 -3.52 -0.90 14.55
N ALA A 124 -2.40 -1.63 14.53
CA ALA A 124 -1.69 -2.04 15.73
C ALA A 124 -1.14 -0.83 16.50
N GLN A 125 -0.47 0.10 15.82
CA GLN A 125 0.07 1.32 16.43
C GLN A 125 -1.03 2.20 17.05
N LEU A 126 -2.13 2.40 16.32
CA LEU A 126 -3.29 3.15 16.82
C LEU A 126 -3.92 2.45 18.02
N LYS A 127 -4.05 1.12 17.98
CA LYS A 127 -4.63 0.35 19.10
C LYS A 127 -3.83 0.53 20.38
N ASP A 128 -2.50 0.55 20.29
CA ASP A 128 -1.62 0.73 21.46
C ASP A 128 -1.82 2.13 22.09
N GLY A 129 -2.05 3.16 21.28
CA GLY A 129 -2.34 4.51 21.77
C GLY A 129 -3.77 4.74 22.24
N LEU A 130 -4.76 4.11 21.58
CA LEU A 130 -6.18 4.32 21.83
C LEU A 130 -6.77 3.40 22.91
N GLY A 131 -6.13 2.25 23.19
CA GLY A 131 -6.66 1.22 24.08
C GLY A 131 -7.89 0.47 23.53
N ARG A 132 -8.25 0.71 22.26
CA ARG A 132 -9.34 0.04 21.54
C ARG A 132 -8.99 -0.15 20.07
N THR A 133 -9.76 -0.98 19.37
CA THR A 133 -9.64 -1.10 17.91
C THR A 133 -9.93 0.26 17.26
N PRO A 134 -9.07 0.76 16.35
CA PRO A 134 -9.35 1.97 15.59
C PRO A 134 -10.50 1.75 14.61
N THR A 135 -11.26 2.81 14.37
CA THR A 135 -12.28 2.86 13.31
C THR A 135 -11.62 2.95 11.94
N GLU A 136 -12.36 2.62 10.86
CA GLU A 136 -11.83 2.76 9.49
C GLU A 136 -11.44 4.20 9.15
N GLY A 137 -12.15 5.20 9.72
CA GLY A 137 -11.82 6.62 9.55
C GLY A 137 -10.52 7.02 10.26
N GLU A 138 -10.29 6.55 11.48
CA GLU A 138 -9.02 6.76 12.19
C GLU A 138 -7.86 6.08 11.47
N LEU A 139 -8.10 4.86 10.97
CA LEU A 139 -7.12 4.13 10.17
C LEU A 139 -6.82 4.83 8.84
N TYR A 140 -7.81 5.48 8.23
CA TYR A 140 -7.62 6.29 7.04
C TYR A 140 -6.82 7.57 7.30
N ILE A 141 -7.00 8.22 8.45
CA ILE A 141 -6.17 9.38 8.85
C ILE A 141 -4.69 8.98 9.02
N ALA A 142 -4.42 7.74 9.43
CA ALA A 142 -3.06 7.20 9.56
C ALA A 142 -2.46 6.69 8.24
N HIS A 143 -3.23 6.63 7.15
CA HIS A 143 -2.79 6.11 5.85
C HIS A 143 -1.73 7.02 5.20
#